data_AF-A0A962SSY5-F1
#
_entry.id   AF-A0A962SSY5-F1
#
_cell.length_a   1.000
_cell.length_b   1.000
_cell.length_c   1.000
_cell.angle_alpha   90.00
_cell.angle_beta   90.00
_cell.angle_gamma   90.00
#
_symmetry.space_group_name_H-M   'P 1'
#
loop_
_entity.id
_entity.type
_entity.pdbx_description
1 polymer ?
#
loop_
_entity_poly.entity_id
_entity_poly.type
_entity_poly.pdbx_seq_one_letter_code
_entity_poly.pdbx_strand_id
1 'polypeptide(L)'
;NAFAGRALQHGSQGAINAALTHAEQILASLDLMDLAAESDLLNAAFGLRLEQFAKSLKQSIGGKPMQPALVALAALQRHQLARVRKEQVHTAELAVRTCIWLQSNVAEKGSAGAIIRDYVMGGGFLDWARSRIWSGDEHEAVSHAYQLLTRKVTERRETLNQQFSHYLSAVARGDKIGEGIWPVESALDALVAPLAKQQQLLFLVLDGMSQAVYRELLDDLICNHWVELQRNGDHGPACLLSALPSITRISRYSLLAGALGEGGSSDEKKAFLSHQGLKSLASTKFPPVLFHKADLQQAGSGALAGSVREVIAGREHRIVGAVINAIDDQLSSNAQLSIHWSIKSVSLLRQILEAARESGRLVIFTSDHGHVLDHDMKYSKSPGEAERFKPSPEKPGAGEILVEGTRVVQPDKKAILLWSEKIRYASKKMGYHGGGSLQEVIIPFGVFRNAGETAEIEGWTEVPRQEPIWWQLDTSAAAAAEKAPVPAVTKTRTAKRDKSTPDLFEQVAKSDARKGGETDWVDGLFLSPVYIQMKSRVGRVVIGDEQVRVLLQFLDARGGQQMIAAVVQAMGIPAIRINGFLAGVQKLLNVDGYPVLSIDRTTKTAKLNFELLKTQFQL
;
A
#
# COMPACT_ATOMS: atom_id res chain seq x y z
N ASN A 1 6.44 -9.77 32.73
CA ASN A 1 5.95 -9.85 31.33
C ASN A 1 6.75 -10.76 30.41
N ALA A 2 8.09 -10.66 30.30
CA ALA A 2 8.87 -11.50 29.37
C ALA A 2 8.93 -13.01 29.72
N PHE A 3 8.67 -13.39 30.98
CA PHE A 3 8.65 -14.79 31.42
C PHE A 3 7.33 -15.48 31.05
N ALA A 4 6.18 -14.89 31.40
CA ALA A 4 4.86 -15.41 31.07
C ALA A 4 4.61 -15.52 29.55
N GLY A 5 5.03 -14.50 28.77
CA GLY A 5 4.92 -14.54 27.31
C GLY A 5 5.79 -15.61 26.64
N ARG A 6 6.93 -15.99 27.24
CA ARG A 6 7.78 -17.10 26.76
C ARG A 6 7.26 -18.47 27.23
N ALA A 7 6.71 -18.55 28.43
CA ALA A 7 6.15 -19.80 28.96
C ALA A 7 4.82 -20.20 28.28
N LEU A 8 4.02 -19.23 27.84
CA LEU A 8 2.86 -19.45 26.95
C LEU A 8 3.25 -20.02 25.57
N GLN A 9 4.49 -19.79 25.12
CA GLN A 9 5.03 -20.29 23.84
C GLN A 9 5.67 -21.68 23.93
N HIS A 10 6.12 -22.12 25.11
CA HIS A 10 7.05 -23.26 25.25
C HIS A 10 6.64 -24.40 26.20
N GLY A 11 5.37 -24.53 26.60
CA GLY A 11 4.86 -25.85 27.07
C GLY A 11 4.32 -25.97 28.50
N SER A 12 4.04 -24.87 29.22
CA SER A 12 3.29 -24.93 30.50
C SER A 12 1.93 -24.21 30.42
N GLN A 13 1.21 -24.37 29.30
CA GLN A 13 -0.03 -23.63 29.02
C GLN A 13 -1.13 -23.87 30.05
N GLY A 14 -1.29 -25.09 30.58
CA GLY A 14 -2.35 -25.43 31.53
C GLY A 14 -2.27 -24.68 32.86
N ALA A 15 -1.08 -24.63 33.48
CA ALA A 15 -0.89 -23.96 34.77
C ALA A 15 -0.96 -22.42 34.66
N ILE A 16 -0.47 -21.86 33.56
CA ILE A 16 -0.56 -20.41 33.30
C ILE A 16 -2.02 -20.01 33.04
N ASN A 17 -2.75 -20.77 32.21
CA ASN A 17 -4.16 -20.48 31.96
C ASN A 17 -4.98 -20.56 33.24
N ALA A 18 -4.76 -21.57 34.08
CA ALA A 18 -5.44 -21.67 35.38
C ALA A 18 -5.16 -20.47 36.30
N ALA A 19 -3.91 -19.99 36.35
CA ALA A 19 -3.55 -18.81 37.13
C ALA A 19 -4.20 -17.52 36.59
N LEU A 20 -4.26 -17.35 35.26
CA LEU A 20 -4.93 -16.21 34.62
C LEU A 20 -6.45 -16.25 34.86
N THR A 21 -7.08 -17.41 34.72
CA THR A 21 -8.51 -17.59 35.03
C THR A 21 -8.80 -17.28 36.50
N HIS A 22 -7.96 -17.74 37.43
CA HIS A 22 -8.14 -17.44 38.85
C HIS A 22 -7.96 -15.93 39.12
N ALA A 23 -7.00 -15.26 38.48
CA ALA A 23 -6.87 -13.80 38.59
C ALA A 23 -8.12 -13.05 38.11
N GLU A 24 -8.73 -13.49 37.00
CA GLU A 24 -10.01 -12.93 36.52
C GLU A 24 -11.16 -13.20 37.50
N GLN A 25 -11.23 -14.39 38.11
CA GLN A 25 -12.22 -14.70 39.13
C GLN A 25 -12.08 -13.81 40.38
N ILE A 26 -10.85 -13.49 40.78
CA ILE A 26 -10.60 -12.55 41.89
C ILE A 26 -11.05 -11.13 41.51
N LEU A 27 -10.73 -10.66 40.31
CA LEU A 27 -11.20 -9.34 39.86
C LEU A 27 -12.73 -9.27 39.80
N ALA A 28 -13.37 -10.33 39.30
CA ALA A 28 -14.82 -10.42 39.24
C ALA A 28 -15.46 -10.48 40.63
N SER A 29 -14.90 -11.22 41.59
CA SER A 29 -15.45 -11.32 42.94
C SER A 29 -15.33 -10.02 43.75
N LEU A 30 -14.41 -9.14 43.35
CA LEU A 30 -14.21 -7.82 43.93
C LEU A 30 -14.94 -6.69 43.18
N ASP A 31 -15.67 -6.99 42.09
CA ASP A 31 -16.28 -5.99 41.20
C ASP A 31 -15.25 -5.01 40.59
N LEU A 32 -14.05 -5.51 40.32
CA LEU A 32 -12.92 -4.76 39.78
C LEU A 32 -12.55 -5.22 38.35
N MET A 33 -13.50 -5.81 37.64
CA MET A 33 -13.25 -6.41 36.32
C MET A 33 -12.78 -5.39 35.29
N ASP A 34 -13.24 -4.14 35.39
CA ASP A 34 -12.81 -3.03 34.52
C ASP A 34 -11.29 -2.75 34.61
N LEU A 35 -10.67 -3.01 35.77
CA LEU A 35 -9.22 -2.85 35.94
C LEU A 35 -8.41 -3.88 35.14
N ALA A 36 -9.03 -4.97 34.68
CA ALA A 36 -8.35 -5.96 33.86
C ALA A 36 -7.85 -5.36 32.54
N ALA A 37 -8.48 -4.30 32.02
CA ALA A 37 -8.08 -3.63 30.78
C ALA A 37 -6.60 -3.19 30.79
N GLU A 38 -6.00 -2.93 31.95
CA GLU A 38 -4.58 -2.58 32.09
C GLU A 38 -3.62 -3.77 31.94
N SER A 39 -4.13 -5.01 32.04
CA SER A 39 -3.33 -6.22 31.91
C SER A 39 -3.02 -6.54 30.45
N ASP A 40 -1.75 -6.84 30.16
CA ASP A 40 -1.31 -7.36 28.84
C ASP A 40 -1.46 -8.89 28.74
N LEU A 41 -1.98 -9.55 29.78
CA LEU A 41 -1.99 -11.02 29.92
C LEU A 41 -3.38 -11.64 30.12
N LEU A 42 -4.31 -10.97 30.81
CA LEU A 42 -5.63 -11.54 31.11
C LEU A 42 -6.48 -11.63 29.83
N ASN A 43 -7.22 -12.72 29.64
CA ASN A 43 -8.02 -12.91 28.44
C ASN A 43 -9.14 -11.87 28.35
N ALA A 44 -9.80 -11.59 29.47
CA ALA A 44 -10.88 -10.60 29.54
C ALA A 44 -10.39 -9.17 29.25
N ALA A 45 -9.12 -8.86 29.52
CA ALA A 45 -8.53 -7.57 29.18
C ALA A 45 -8.59 -7.28 27.67
N PHE A 46 -8.42 -8.32 26.84
CA PHE A 46 -8.48 -8.16 25.39
C PHE A 46 -9.89 -7.76 24.92
N GLY A 47 -10.94 -8.38 25.48
CA GLY A 47 -12.33 -7.99 25.21
C GLY A 47 -12.62 -6.55 25.61
N LEU A 48 -12.24 -6.16 26.84
CA LEU A 48 -12.40 -4.78 27.31
C LEU A 48 -11.66 -3.76 26.44
N ARG A 49 -10.44 -4.08 25.97
CA ARG A 49 -9.68 -3.25 25.03
C ARG A 49 -10.36 -3.16 23.67
N LEU A 50 -11.02 -4.22 23.19
CA LEU A 50 -11.81 -4.20 21.96
C LEU A 50 -13.04 -3.30 22.11
N GLU A 51 -13.72 -3.30 23.25
CA GLU A 51 -14.82 -2.38 23.55
C GLU A 51 -14.36 -0.92 23.56
N GLN A 52 -13.25 -0.63 24.25
CA GLN A 52 -12.67 0.71 24.30
C GLN A 52 -12.24 1.19 22.91
N PHE A 53 -11.64 0.31 22.11
CA PHE A 53 -11.30 0.56 20.72
C PHE A 53 -12.55 0.88 19.89
N ALA A 54 -13.57 0.03 19.94
CA ALA A 54 -14.82 0.23 19.21
C ALA A 54 -15.49 1.56 19.56
N LYS A 55 -15.54 1.90 20.85
CA LYS A 55 -16.09 3.18 21.34
C LYS A 55 -15.32 4.37 20.78
N SER A 56 -13.99 4.35 20.88
CA SER A 56 -13.12 5.44 20.42
C SER A 56 -13.15 5.59 18.90
N LEU A 57 -13.21 4.47 18.16
CA LEU A 57 -13.36 4.46 16.71
C LEU A 57 -14.71 5.05 16.29
N LYS A 58 -15.83 4.64 16.92
CA LYS A 58 -17.16 5.21 16.63
C LYS A 58 -17.20 6.73 16.84
N GLN A 59 -16.59 7.23 17.90
CA GLN A 59 -16.46 8.66 18.15
C GLN A 59 -15.67 9.36 17.03
N SER A 60 -14.57 8.75 16.59
CA SER A 60 -13.73 9.26 15.51
C SER A 60 -14.47 9.25 14.16
N ILE A 61 -15.27 8.22 13.87
CA ILE A 61 -16.15 8.20 12.68
C ILE A 61 -17.14 9.38 12.72
N GLY A 62 -17.59 9.76 13.91
CA GLY A 62 -18.41 10.97 14.15
C GLY A 62 -17.66 12.30 14.11
N GLY A 63 -16.37 12.32 13.73
CA GLY A 63 -15.55 13.52 13.58
C GLY A 63 -14.74 13.92 14.82
N LYS A 64 -14.69 13.10 15.88
CA LYS A 64 -13.78 13.35 17.02
C LYS A 64 -12.32 13.05 16.63
N PRO A 65 -11.33 13.64 17.35
CA PRO A 65 -9.91 13.39 17.06
C PRO A 65 -9.55 11.91 17.09
N MET A 66 -8.62 11.50 16.23
CA MET A 66 -8.15 10.10 16.11
C MET A 66 -7.31 9.60 17.29
N GLN A 67 -6.80 10.51 18.12
CA GLN A 67 -5.85 10.18 19.19
C GLN A 67 -6.33 9.07 20.15
N PRO A 68 -7.58 9.08 20.66
CA PRO A 68 -8.07 8.00 21.53
C PRO A 68 -8.18 6.65 20.81
N ALA A 69 -8.53 6.64 19.52
CA ALA A 69 -8.58 5.41 18.74
C ALA A 69 -7.18 4.83 18.48
N LEU A 70 -6.18 5.68 18.23
CA LEU A 70 -4.78 5.29 18.10
C LEU A 70 -4.22 4.70 19.41
N VAL A 71 -4.55 5.31 20.54
CA VAL A 71 -4.21 4.81 21.89
C VAL A 71 -4.84 3.44 22.12
N ALA A 72 -6.13 3.29 21.86
CA ALA A 72 -6.84 2.02 22.07
C ALA A 72 -6.29 0.91 21.14
N LEU A 73 -5.94 1.25 19.89
CA LEU A 73 -5.24 0.33 18.99
C LEU A 73 -3.86 -0.07 19.54
N ALA A 74 -3.08 0.88 20.05
CA ALA A 74 -1.79 0.59 20.67
C ALA A 74 -1.93 -0.34 21.89
N ALA A 75 -3.00 -0.17 22.69
CA ALA A 75 -3.32 -1.07 23.79
C ALA A 75 -3.65 -2.49 23.30
N LEU A 76 -4.43 -2.65 22.22
CA LEU A 76 -4.68 -3.95 21.60
C LEU A 76 -3.38 -4.61 21.13
N GLN A 77 -2.53 -3.87 20.41
CA GLN A 77 -1.26 -4.36 19.87
C GLN A 77 -0.28 -4.82 20.96
N ARG A 78 -0.30 -4.18 22.14
CA ARG A 78 0.55 -4.56 23.29
C ARG A 78 0.15 -5.87 23.96
N HIS A 79 -1.12 -6.26 23.86
CA HIS A 79 -1.65 -7.44 24.54
C HIS A 79 -1.04 -8.74 23.98
N GLN A 80 -0.77 -9.76 24.82
CA GLN A 80 -0.14 -11.01 24.35
C GLN A 80 -1.00 -11.76 23.31
N LEU A 81 -2.33 -11.71 23.44
CA LEU A 81 -3.24 -12.34 22.48
C LEU A 81 -3.17 -11.74 21.07
N ALA A 82 -2.65 -10.51 20.89
CA ALA A 82 -2.46 -9.92 19.56
C ALA A 82 -1.57 -10.77 18.65
N ARG A 83 -0.67 -11.59 19.23
CA ARG A 83 0.22 -12.50 18.49
C ARG A 83 -0.50 -13.69 17.88
N VAL A 84 -1.66 -14.07 18.43
CA VAL A 84 -2.48 -15.19 17.95
C VAL A 84 -3.66 -14.65 17.15
N ARG A 85 -4.26 -13.54 17.59
CA ARG A 85 -5.36 -12.83 16.94
C ARG A 85 -4.86 -11.79 15.92
N LYS A 86 -3.87 -12.18 15.11
CA LYS A 86 -3.19 -11.27 14.19
C LYS A 86 -4.14 -10.59 13.21
N GLU A 87 -5.05 -11.36 12.61
CA GLU A 87 -6.02 -10.83 11.65
C GLU A 87 -7.01 -9.84 12.26
N GLN A 88 -7.45 -10.09 13.49
CA GLN A 88 -8.37 -9.21 14.21
C GLN A 88 -7.70 -7.85 14.50
N VAL A 89 -6.45 -7.89 14.99
CA VAL A 89 -5.67 -6.68 15.25
C VAL A 89 -5.31 -5.96 13.94
N HIS A 90 -4.95 -6.70 12.89
CA HIS A 90 -4.66 -6.11 11.58
C HIS A 90 -5.89 -5.43 10.98
N THR A 91 -7.07 -6.03 11.10
CA THR A 91 -8.33 -5.41 10.65
C THR A 91 -8.64 -4.14 11.46
N ALA A 92 -8.32 -4.12 12.76
CA ALA A 92 -8.43 -2.91 13.58
C ALA A 92 -7.47 -1.79 13.11
N GLU A 93 -6.25 -2.12 12.70
CA GLU A 93 -5.33 -1.15 12.09
C GLU A 93 -5.88 -0.58 10.78
N LEU A 94 -6.43 -1.45 9.91
CA LEU A 94 -7.06 -1.05 8.66
C LEU A 94 -8.28 -0.14 8.91
N ALA A 95 -9.06 -0.42 9.95
CA ALA A 95 -10.20 0.41 10.35
C ALA A 95 -9.75 1.81 10.82
N VAL A 96 -8.65 1.91 11.59
CA VAL A 96 -8.07 3.21 11.97
C VAL A 96 -7.56 3.98 10.76
N ARG A 97 -6.78 3.35 9.87
CA ARG A 97 -6.33 3.98 8.60
C ARG A 97 -7.50 4.51 7.77
N THR A 98 -8.54 3.69 7.63
CA THR A 98 -9.76 4.02 6.91
C THR A 98 -10.48 5.20 7.56
N CYS A 99 -10.53 5.28 8.89
CA CYS A 99 -11.13 6.41 9.59
C CYS A 99 -10.30 7.70 9.44
N ILE A 100 -8.97 7.62 9.44
CA ILE A 100 -8.10 8.77 9.15
C ILE A 100 -8.37 9.29 7.73
N TRP A 101 -8.47 8.37 6.75
CA TRP A 101 -8.85 8.73 5.39
C TRP A 101 -10.23 9.39 5.34
N LEU A 102 -11.21 8.84 6.06
CA LEU A 102 -12.57 9.39 6.12
C LEU A 102 -12.59 10.83 6.67
N GLN A 103 -11.73 11.15 7.63
CA GLN A 103 -11.57 12.50 8.19
C GLN A 103 -10.71 13.44 7.34
N SER A 104 -9.95 12.92 6.38
CA SER A 104 -9.09 13.75 5.53
C SER A 104 -9.92 14.68 4.64
N ASN A 105 -9.45 15.92 4.47
CA ASN A 105 -10.06 16.89 3.56
C ASN A 105 -9.89 16.43 2.11
N VAL A 106 -10.99 16.43 1.34
CA VAL A 106 -10.94 16.23 -0.10
C VAL A 106 -10.81 17.60 -0.74
N ALA A 107 -9.64 17.89 -1.32
CA ALA A 107 -9.56 18.98 -2.29
C ALA A 107 -10.29 18.53 -3.56
N GLU A 108 -11.17 19.38 -4.10
CA GLU A 108 -11.76 19.14 -5.41
C GLU A 108 -10.65 19.00 -6.46
N LYS A 109 -10.75 17.96 -7.29
CA LYS A 109 -9.78 17.69 -8.34
C LYS A 109 -10.33 18.19 -9.67
N GLY A 110 -9.62 19.12 -10.31
CA GLY A 110 -10.05 19.76 -11.55
C GLY A 110 -9.81 18.97 -12.85
N SER A 111 -9.34 17.71 -12.79
CA SER A 111 -9.07 16.92 -14.00
C SER A 111 -9.14 15.41 -13.77
N ALA A 112 -9.43 14.66 -14.84
CA ALA A 112 -9.41 13.19 -14.85
C ALA A 112 -8.06 12.62 -14.36
N GLY A 113 -6.95 13.15 -14.88
CA GLY A 113 -5.61 12.71 -14.46
C GLY A 113 -5.34 12.93 -12.97
N ALA A 114 -5.85 14.01 -12.37
CA ALA A 114 -5.71 14.24 -10.94
C ALA A 114 -6.55 13.26 -10.09
N ILE A 115 -7.77 12.94 -10.53
CA ILE A 115 -8.62 11.93 -9.86
C ILE A 115 -7.97 10.54 -9.94
N ILE A 116 -7.47 10.15 -11.12
CA ILE A 116 -6.83 8.86 -11.32
C ILE A 116 -5.57 8.73 -10.48
N ARG A 117 -4.70 9.74 -10.47
CA ARG A 117 -3.50 9.74 -9.63
C ARG A 117 -3.85 9.64 -8.15
N ASP A 118 -4.86 10.35 -7.68
CA ASP A 118 -5.34 10.24 -6.29
C ASP A 118 -5.84 8.82 -5.97
N TYR A 119 -6.57 8.20 -6.90
CA TYR A 119 -7.02 6.82 -6.77
C TYR A 119 -5.86 5.82 -6.73
N VAL A 120 -4.86 5.97 -7.60
CA VAL A 120 -3.67 5.12 -7.60
C VAL A 120 -2.88 5.30 -6.30
N MET A 121 -2.65 6.54 -5.86
CA MET A 121 -1.85 6.85 -4.67
C MET A 121 -2.51 6.47 -3.34
N GLY A 122 -3.84 6.51 -3.25
CA GLY A 122 -4.55 6.24 -2.00
C GLY A 122 -5.85 5.43 -2.15
N GLY A 123 -6.57 5.60 -3.25
CA GLY A 123 -7.83 4.89 -3.47
C GLY A 123 -7.72 3.36 -3.41
N GLY A 124 -6.68 2.76 -4.00
CA GLY A 124 -6.44 1.31 -3.92
C GLY A 124 -6.19 0.80 -2.50
N PHE A 125 -5.45 1.57 -1.69
CA PHE A 125 -5.21 1.26 -0.28
C PHE A 125 -6.52 1.27 0.53
N LEU A 126 -7.39 2.24 0.26
CA LEU A 126 -8.70 2.31 0.89
C LEU A 126 -9.56 1.11 0.52
N ASP A 127 -9.62 0.74 -0.75
CA ASP A 127 -10.43 -0.40 -1.20
C ASP A 127 -9.91 -1.73 -0.64
N TRP A 128 -8.60 -1.87 -0.45
CA TRP A 128 -8.01 -2.99 0.29
C TRP A 128 -8.46 -3.01 1.75
N ALA A 129 -8.39 -1.88 2.46
CA ALA A 129 -8.85 -1.83 3.84
C ALA A 129 -10.36 -2.15 3.96
N ARG A 130 -11.18 -1.61 3.05
CA ARG A 130 -12.62 -1.84 3.00
C ARG A 130 -12.99 -3.31 2.81
N SER A 131 -12.26 -4.06 1.97
CA SER A 131 -12.55 -5.49 1.75
C SER A 131 -12.37 -6.32 3.01
N ARG A 132 -11.43 -5.94 3.89
CA ARG A 132 -11.20 -6.61 5.18
C ARG A 132 -12.24 -6.23 6.23
N ILE A 133 -12.57 -4.95 6.32
CA ILE A 133 -13.52 -4.41 7.31
C ILE A 133 -14.95 -4.91 7.05
N TRP A 134 -15.31 -5.17 5.78
CA TRP A 134 -16.66 -5.60 5.39
C TRP A 134 -17.12 -6.88 6.11
N SER A 135 -16.22 -7.83 6.34
CA SER A 135 -16.55 -9.11 7.00
C SER A 135 -16.95 -8.96 8.47
N GLY A 136 -16.75 -7.78 9.08
CA GLY A 136 -17.07 -7.53 10.48
C GLY A 136 -16.04 -8.13 11.44
N ASP A 137 -16.46 -8.31 12.69
CA ASP A 137 -15.63 -8.86 13.78
C ASP A 137 -16.50 -9.79 14.63
N GLU A 138 -15.87 -10.76 15.30
CA GLU A 138 -16.57 -11.63 16.27
C GLU A 138 -17.02 -10.85 17.52
N HIS A 139 -16.32 -9.76 17.86
CA HIS A 139 -16.69 -8.88 18.95
C HIS A 139 -17.76 -7.88 18.49
N GLU A 140 -18.97 -7.97 19.05
CA GLU A 140 -20.15 -7.22 18.63
C GLU A 140 -19.92 -5.70 18.54
N ALA A 141 -19.33 -5.10 19.59
CA ALA A 141 -19.05 -3.66 19.61
C ALA A 141 -18.17 -3.20 18.44
N VAL A 142 -17.14 -3.99 18.09
CA VAL A 142 -16.20 -3.74 16.99
C VAL A 142 -16.92 -3.93 15.65
N SER A 143 -17.67 -5.01 15.50
CA SER A 143 -18.47 -5.30 14.30
C SER A 143 -19.41 -4.15 13.95
N HIS A 144 -20.13 -3.62 14.96
CA HIS A 144 -20.97 -2.43 14.79
C HIS A 144 -20.18 -1.15 14.41
N ALA A 145 -18.95 -0.98 14.91
CA ALA A 145 -18.10 0.14 14.50
C ALA A 145 -17.68 0.01 13.03
N TYR A 146 -17.33 -1.20 12.59
CA TYR A 146 -16.96 -1.51 11.21
C TYR A 146 -18.12 -1.29 10.24
N GLN A 147 -19.32 -1.75 10.57
CA GLN A 147 -20.52 -1.49 9.76
C GLN A 147 -20.80 0.00 9.57
N LEU A 148 -20.65 0.80 10.64
CA LEU A 148 -20.79 2.25 10.56
C LEU A 148 -19.71 2.89 9.67
N LEU A 149 -18.45 2.47 9.84
CA LEU A 149 -17.32 2.96 9.05
C LEU A 149 -17.50 2.66 7.56
N THR A 150 -17.80 1.41 7.23
CA THR A 150 -18.05 0.95 5.86
C THR A 150 -19.12 1.80 5.19
N ARG A 151 -20.26 2.05 5.86
CA ARG A 151 -21.34 2.87 5.30
C ARG A 151 -20.85 4.28 4.93
N LYS A 152 -20.15 4.95 5.85
CA LYS A 152 -19.62 6.30 5.64
C LYS A 152 -18.57 6.38 4.55
N VAL A 153 -17.70 5.38 4.48
CA VAL A 153 -16.66 5.30 3.45
C VAL A 153 -17.28 5.02 2.08
N THR A 154 -18.26 4.13 2.00
CA THR A 154 -19.02 3.84 0.77
C THR A 154 -19.79 5.08 0.28
N GLU A 155 -20.41 5.87 1.16
CA GLU A 155 -21.02 7.17 0.79
C GLU A 155 -20.00 8.07 0.07
N ARG A 156 -18.80 8.24 0.66
CA ARG A 156 -17.73 9.06 0.08
C ARG A 156 -17.16 8.46 -1.21
N ARG A 157 -16.99 7.14 -1.30
CA ARG A 157 -16.52 6.46 -2.52
C ARG A 157 -17.49 6.65 -3.68
N GLU A 158 -18.79 6.58 -3.43
CA GLU A 158 -19.80 6.81 -4.48
C GLU A 158 -19.74 8.23 -5.04
N THR A 159 -19.50 9.24 -4.20
CA THR A 159 -19.25 10.61 -4.69
C THR A 159 -18.02 10.67 -5.60
N LEU A 160 -16.93 9.99 -5.25
CA LEU A 160 -15.72 9.95 -6.07
C LEU A 160 -15.95 9.23 -7.42
N ASN A 161 -16.69 8.12 -7.40
CA ASN A 161 -17.05 7.39 -8.61
C ASN A 161 -18.00 8.21 -9.50
N GLN A 162 -18.94 8.94 -8.91
CA GLN A 162 -19.79 9.87 -9.64
C GLN A 162 -18.98 11.01 -10.25
N GLN A 163 -18.02 11.59 -9.54
CA GLN A 163 -17.15 12.62 -10.09
C GLN A 163 -16.31 12.08 -11.25
N PHE A 164 -15.72 10.89 -11.09
CA PHE A 164 -14.96 10.24 -12.16
C PHE A 164 -15.82 9.92 -13.39
N SER A 165 -17.09 9.55 -13.21
CA SER A 165 -17.96 9.16 -14.31
C SER A 165 -18.11 10.27 -15.36
N HIS A 166 -18.11 11.54 -14.95
CA HIS A 166 -18.14 12.70 -15.86
C HIS A 166 -16.96 12.72 -16.85
N TYR A 167 -15.83 12.07 -16.52
CA TYR A 167 -14.66 11.97 -17.38
C TYR A 167 -14.64 10.71 -18.27
N LEU A 168 -15.56 9.76 -18.07
CA LEU A 168 -15.59 8.53 -18.87
C LEU A 168 -15.84 8.79 -20.35
N SER A 169 -16.52 9.88 -20.72
CA SER A 169 -16.66 10.28 -22.13
C SER A 169 -15.31 10.61 -22.78
N ALA A 170 -14.39 11.27 -22.05
CA ALA A 170 -13.03 11.53 -22.54
C ALA A 170 -12.21 10.23 -22.63
N VAL A 171 -12.35 9.35 -21.63
CA VAL A 171 -11.75 8.01 -21.64
C VAL A 171 -12.26 7.17 -22.81
N ALA A 172 -13.55 7.27 -23.17
CA ALA A 172 -14.16 6.53 -24.26
C ALA A 172 -13.70 7.04 -25.65
N ARG A 173 -13.51 8.34 -25.81
CA ARG A 173 -12.95 8.94 -27.05
C ARG A 173 -11.47 8.64 -27.27
N GLY A 174 -10.74 8.29 -26.22
CA GLY A 174 -9.28 8.11 -26.26
C GLY A 174 -8.51 9.41 -26.09
N ASP A 175 -9.09 10.39 -25.39
CA ASP A 175 -8.41 11.65 -25.08
C ASP A 175 -7.17 11.40 -24.20
N LYS A 176 -6.13 12.22 -24.34
CA LYS A 176 -4.96 12.16 -23.45
C LYS A 176 -5.35 12.64 -22.05
N ILE A 177 -5.37 11.72 -21.08
CA ILE A 177 -5.84 11.98 -19.71
C ILE A 177 -4.77 12.63 -18.81
N GLY A 178 -3.51 12.23 -18.97
CA GLY A 178 -2.39 12.74 -18.18
C GLY A 178 -1.12 11.93 -18.40
N GLU A 179 0.00 12.41 -17.87
CA GLU A 179 1.27 11.68 -17.87
C GLU A 179 1.21 10.48 -16.92
N GLY A 180 1.91 9.40 -17.26
CA GLY A 180 1.92 8.14 -16.49
C GLY A 180 0.62 7.32 -16.58
N ILE A 181 -0.38 7.77 -17.34
CA ILE A 181 -1.68 7.11 -17.49
C ILE A 181 -1.85 6.68 -18.94
N TRP A 182 -1.90 5.37 -19.18
CA TRP A 182 -1.92 4.80 -20.53
C TRP A 182 -3.14 3.94 -20.76
N PRO A 183 -3.78 3.97 -21.93
CA PRO A 183 -4.80 2.99 -22.26
C PRO A 183 -4.15 1.61 -22.49
N VAL A 184 -4.83 0.52 -22.12
CA VAL A 184 -4.28 -0.85 -22.20
C VAL A 184 -3.77 -1.19 -23.60
N GLU A 185 -4.46 -0.76 -24.65
CA GLU A 185 -4.10 -1.01 -26.04
C GLU A 185 -2.78 -0.34 -26.46
N SER A 186 -2.24 0.60 -25.69
CA SER A 186 -0.95 1.25 -25.98
C SER A 186 0.20 0.73 -25.11
N ALA A 187 -0.07 -0.14 -24.13
CA ALA A 187 0.93 -0.53 -23.14
C ALA A 187 2.13 -1.27 -23.75
N LEU A 188 1.90 -2.12 -24.75
CA LEU A 188 3.00 -2.87 -25.39
C LEU A 188 4.01 -1.95 -26.07
N ASP A 189 3.55 -0.97 -26.86
CA ASP A 189 4.43 -0.05 -27.56
C ASP A 189 4.99 1.05 -26.65
N ALA A 190 4.18 1.59 -25.74
CA ALA A 190 4.57 2.73 -24.91
C ALA A 190 5.44 2.35 -23.71
N LEU A 191 5.33 1.12 -23.20
CA LEU A 191 5.93 0.70 -21.94
C LEU A 191 6.75 -0.60 -22.06
N VAL A 192 6.18 -1.66 -22.63
CA VAL A 192 6.82 -2.99 -22.64
C VAL A 192 7.98 -3.06 -23.64
N ALA A 193 7.78 -2.66 -24.90
CA ALA A 193 8.81 -2.71 -25.92
C ALA A 193 10.03 -1.82 -25.59
N PRO A 194 9.88 -0.59 -25.06
CA PRO A 194 11.01 0.22 -24.60
C PRO A 194 11.84 -0.46 -23.50
N LEU A 195 11.19 -1.09 -22.51
CA LEU A 195 11.89 -1.85 -21.47
C LEU A 195 12.58 -3.10 -22.05
N ALA A 196 11.92 -3.77 -22.99
CA ALA A 196 12.45 -4.97 -23.63
C ALA A 196 13.69 -4.68 -24.48
N LYS A 197 13.86 -3.45 -24.99
CA LYS A 197 15.11 -3.03 -25.65
C LYS A 197 16.30 -3.03 -24.69
N GLN A 198 16.08 -2.76 -23.41
CA GLN A 198 17.15 -2.65 -22.41
C GLN A 198 17.43 -3.98 -21.72
N GLN A 199 16.40 -4.72 -21.31
CA GLN A 199 16.56 -5.97 -20.55
C GLN A 199 15.52 -7.04 -20.94
N GLN A 200 15.77 -8.30 -20.59
CA GLN A 200 14.80 -9.38 -20.76
C GLN A 200 13.61 -9.18 -19.82
N LEU A 201 12.41 -9.42 -20.31
CA LEU A 201 11.18 -9.16 -19.56
C LEU A 201 10.36 -10.44 -19.33
N LEU A 202 9.70 -10.46 -18.18
CA LEU A 202 8.48 -11.23 -17.93
C LEU A 202 7.31 -10.23 -17.84
N PHE A 203 6.37 -10.28 -18.78
CA PHE A 203 5.14 -9.50 -18.76
C PHE A 203 4.00 -10.32 -18.14
N LEU A 204 3.65 -10.02 -16.90
CA LEU A 204 2.72 -10.80 -16.10
C LEU A 204 1.37 -10.07 -15.96
N VAL A 205 0.32 -10.70 -16.49
CA VAL A 205 -1.06 -10.21 -16.43
C VAL A 205 -1.83 -11.03 -15.40
N LEU A 206 -2.28 -10.39 -14.33
CA LEU A 206 -3.20 -11.00 -13.36
C LEU A 206 -4.62 -10.55 -13.71
N ASP A 207 -5.41 -11.47 -14.23
CA ASP A 207 -6.78 -11.23 -14.73
C ASP A 207 -7.69 -10.78 -13.58
N GLY A 208 -8.32 -9.62 -13.71
CA GLY A 208 -9.20 -9.04 -12.69
C GLY A 208 -8.50 -8.40 -11.48
N MET A 209 -7.18 -8.18 -11.52
CA MET A 209 -6.41 -7.52 -10.46
C MET A 209 -6.71 -6.02 -10.36
N SER A 210 -7.52 -5.65 -9.37
CA SER A 210 -7.74 -4.25 -8.99
C SER A 210 -6.53 -3.63 -8.30
N GLN A 211 -6.52 -2.29 -8.20
CA GLN A 211 -5.52 -1.56 -7.41
C GLN A 211 -5.45 -2.06 -5.95
N ALA A 212 -6.58 -2.44 -5.36
CA ALA A 212 -6.63 -2.99 -4.00
C ALA A 212 -5.82 -4.28 -3.85
N VAL A 213 -6.05 -5.24 -4.76
CA VAL A 213 -5.32 -6.52 -4.77
C VAL A 213 -3.82 -6.28 -5.01
N TYR A 214 -3.49 -5.36 -5.91
CA TYR A 214 -2.10 -4.99 -6.16
C TYR A 214 -1.40 -4.38 -4.94
N ARG A 215 -2.08 -3.52 -4.17
CA ARG A 215 -1.51 -2.94 -2.93
C ARG A 215 -1.24 -4.00 -1.86
N GLU A 216 -2.09 -5.03 -1.79
CA GLU A 216 -1.89 -6.18 -0.90
C GLU A 216 -0.70 -7.05 -1.36
N LEU A 217 -0.59 -7.32 -2.67
CA LEU A 217 0.53 -8.09 -3.24
C LEU A 217 1.89 -7.37 -3.13
N LEU A 218 1.90 -6.04 -3.18
CA LEU A 218 3.13 -5.24 -3.15
C LEU A 218 3.94 -5.47 -1.86
N ASP A 219 3.27 -5.69 -0.72
CA ASP A 219 3.94 -6.01 0.55
C ASP A 219 4.74 -7.32 0.45
N ASP A 220 4.16 -8.34 -0.19
CA ASP A 220 4.82 -9.63 -0.35
C ASP A 220 5.96 -9.56 -1.38
N LEU A 221 5.81 -8.79 -2.47
CA LEU A 221 6.88 -8.59 -3.46
C LEU A 221 8.16 -8.06 -2.83
N ILE A 222 8.04 -7.04 -1.98
CA ILE A 222 9.18 -6.44 -1.28
C ILE A 222 9.81 -7.45 -0.31
N CYS A 223 8.99 -8.21 0.42
CA CYS A 223 9.45 -9.27 1.31
C CYS A 223 10.18 -10.41 0.56
N ASN A 224 9.90 -10.60 -0.73
CA ASN A 224 10.56 -11.59 -1.59
C ASN A 224 11.63 -10.95 -2.52
N HIS A 225 12.22 -9.83 -2.10
CA HIS A 225 13.37 -9.17 -2.74
C HIS A 225 13.13 -8.64 -4.16
N TRP A 226 11.91 -8.21 -4.45
CA TRP A 226 11.59 -7.44 -5.65
C TRP A 226 11.55 -5.95 -5.32
N VAL A 227 12.25 -5.14 -6.12
CA VAL A 227 12.32 -3.68 -5.96
C VAL A 227 11.56 -3.03 -7.10
N GLU A 228 10.63 -2.14 -6.75
CA GLU A 228 9.83 -1.39 -7.71
C GLU A 228 10.68 -0.33 -8.43
N LEU A 229 10.42 -0.17 -9.72
CA LEU A 229 11.01 0.84 -10.58
C LEU A 229 9.92 1.82 -11.04
N GLN A 230 10.27 3.09 -11.09
CA GLN A 230 9.43 4.15 -11.62
C GLN A 230 10.17 4.91 -12.72
N ARG A 231 9.45 5.40 -13.74
CA ARG A 231 10.06 6.25 -14.77
C ARG A 231 10.46 7.59 -14.18
N ASN A 232 11.59 8.11 -14.63
CA ASN A 232 12.08 9.42 -14.28
C ASN A 232 11.09 10.49 -14.79
N GLY A 233 10.75 11.44 -13.92
CA GLY A 233 9.82 12.52 -14.24
C GLY A 233 8.34 12.20 -13.96
N ASP A 234 7.97 10.95 -13.73
CA ASP A 234 6.59 10.61 -13.37
C ASP A 234 6.26 11.10 -11.95
N HIS A 235 5.06 11.67 -11.77
CA HIS A 235 4.55 12.16 -10.47
C HIS A 235 3.77 11.08 -9.69
N GLY A 236 4.30 9.84 -9.65
CA GLY A 236 3.72 8.72 -8.93
C GLY A 236 3.71 7.41 -9.73
N PRO A 237 3.11 6.33 -9.19
CA PRO A 237 3.05 5.03 -9.85
C PRO A 237 2.28 5.12 -11.16
N ALA A 238 2.76 4.41 -12.17
CA ALA A 238 2.05 4.28 -13.43
C ALA A 238 0.77 3.45 -13.27
N CYS A 239 -0.21 3.70 -14.13
CA CYS A 239 -1.41 2.88 -14.23
C CYS A 239 -1.88 2.76 -15.67
N LEU A 240 -2.70 1.75 -15.94
CA LEU A 240 -3.42 1.65 -17.20
C LEU A 240 -4.91 1.96 -17.04
N LEU A 241 -5.55 2.31 -18.15
CA LEU A 241 -6.99 2.40 -18.30
C LEU A 241 -7.47 1.18 -19.09
N SER A 242 -8.34 0.37 -18.50
CA SER A 242 -8.98 -0.74 -19.21
C SER A 242 -9.66 -0.25 -20.49
N ALA A 243 -9.89 -1.16 -21.44
CA ALA A 243 -10.81 -0.88 -22.53
C ALA A 243 -12.25 -0.81 -21.98
N LEU A 244 -13.18 -0.28 -22.78
CA LEU A 244 -14.59 -0.16 -22.39
C LEU A 244 -15.46 -1.07 -23.28
N PRO A 245 -16.40 -1.83 -22.70
CA PRO A 245 -16.56 -2.11 -21.26
C PRO A 245 -15.35 -2.87 -20.68
N SER A 246 -15.11 -2.72 -19.37
CA SER A 246 -13.94 -3.27 -18.67
C SER A 246 -14.07 -4.78 -18.39
N ILE A 247 -14.19 -5.58 -19.45
CA ILE A 247 -14.32 -7.04 -19.40
C ILE A 247 -13.10 -7.73 -19.99
N THR A 248 -12.79 -8.94 -19.51
CA THR A 248 -11.61 -9.73 -19.88
C THR A 248 -11.42 -9.85 -21.39
N ARG A 249 -12.42 -10.38 -22.11
CA ARG A 249 -12.33 -10.65 -23.56
C ARG A 249 -12.02 -9.42 -24.41
N ILE A 250 -12.29 -8.21 -23.89
CA ILE A 250 -12.00 -6.95 -24.57
C ILE A 250 -10.69 -6.37 -24.04
N SER A 251 -10.58 -6.15 -22.72
CA SER A 251 -9.45 -5.42 -22.14
C SER A 251 -8.16 -6.23 -22.18
N ARG A 252 -8.22 -7.54 -21.91
CA ARG A 252 -7.04 -8.42 -21.92
C ARG A 252 -6.55 -8.68 -23.34
N TYR A 253 -7.49 -8.92 -24.25
CA TYR A 253 -7.17 -8.97 -25.67
C TYR A 253 -6.50 -7.67 -26.12
N SER A 254 -7.10 -6.52 -25.80
CA SER A 254 -6.57 -5.23 -26.24
C SER A 254 -5.16 -4.96 -25.69
N LEU A 255 -4.92 -5.32 -24.43
CA LEU A 255 -3.61 -5.26 -23.78
C LEU A 255 -2.58 -6.14 -24.49
N LEU A 256 -2.91 -7.40 -24.76
CA LEU A 256 -1.99 -8.39 -25.32
C LEU A 256 -1.81 -8.28 -26.84
N ALA A 257 -2.77 -7.64 -27.52
CA ALA A 257 -2.70 -7.35 -28.94
C ALA A 257 -2.02 -6.01 -29.25
N GLY A 258 -1.95 -5.07 -28.29
CA GLY A 258 -1.50 -3.70 -28.55
C GLY A 258 -2.46 -2.92 -29.45
N ALA A 259 -3.74 -3.31 -29.48
CA ALA A 259 -4.79 -2.70 -30.29
C ALA A 259 -6.17 -3.08 -29.75
N LEU A 260 -7.14 -2.17 -29.84
CA LEU A 260 -8.52 -2.44 -29.39
C LEU A 260 -9.16 -3.59 -30.17
N GLY A 261 -9.71 -4.57 -29.45
CA GLY A 261 -10.45 -5.67 -30.05
C GLY A 261 -11.06 -6.61 -29.01
N GLU A 262 -11.53 -7.75 -29.48
CA GLU A 262 -12.13 -8.80 -28.66
C GLU A 262 -11.58 -10.16 -29.09
N GLY A 263 -11.26 -11.02 -28.12
CA GLY A 263 -10.76 -12.37 -28.40
C GLY A 263 -10.53 -13.21 -27.15
N GLY A 264 -10.28 -14.50 -27.36
CA GLY A 264 -9.91 -15.44 -26.29
C GLY A 264 -8.41 -15.75 -26.26
N SER A 265 -8.00 -16.68 -25.41
CA SER A 265 -6.59 -17.04 -25.19
C SER A 265 -5.83 -17.43 -26.47
N SER A 266 -6.49 -18.06 -27.45
CA SER A 266 -5.85 -18.39 -28.74
C SER A 266 -5.56 -17.14 -29.58
N ASP A 267 -6.49 -16.19 -29.58
CA ASP A 267 -6.36 -14.94 -30.33
C ASP A 267 -5.31 -14.04 -29.67
N GLU A 268 -5.31 -13.99 -28.34
CA GLU A 268 -4.32 -13.28 -27.52
C GLU A 268 -2.90 -13.78 -27.80
N LYS A 269 -2.67 -15.10 -27.79
CA LYS A 269 -1.37 -15.70 -28.14
C LYS A 269 -0.92 -15.31 -29.55
N LYS A 270 -1.82 -15.40 -30.52
CA LYS A 270 -1.52 -15.06 -31.91
C LYS A 270 -1.19 -13.58 -32.08
N ALA A 271 -1.96 -12.70 -31.44
CA ALA A 271 -1.76 -11.26 -31.47
C ALA A 271 -0.43 -10.87 -30.81
N PHE A 272 -0.14 -11.38 -29.61
CA PHE A 272 1.10 -11.11 -28.89
C PHE A 272 2.35 -11.55 -29.68
N LEU A 273 2.29 -12.75 -30.29
CA LEU A 273 3.36 -13.29 -31.15
C LEU A 273 3.60 -12.43 -32.40
N SER A 274 2.54 -11.83 -32.96
CA SER A 274 2.58 -11.07 -34.22
C SER A 274 2.75 -9.56 -34.03
N HIS A 275 2.74 -9.07 -32.78
CA HIS A 275 2.91 -7.66 -32.46
C HIS A 275 4.26 -7.12 -32.96
N GLN A 276 4.22 -6.11 -33.83
CA GLN A 276 5.41 -5.63 -34.56
C GLN A 276 6.51 -5.10 -33.63
N GLY A 277 6.12 -4.31 -32.61
CA GLY A 277 7.07 -3.77 -31.64
C GLY A 277 7.83 -4.84 -30.85
N LEU A 278 7.16 -5.95 -30.50
CA LEU A 278 7.79 -7.04 -29.75
C LEU A 278 8.61 -7.95 -30.66
N LYS A 279 8.08 -8.27 -31.85
CA LYS A 279 8.74 -9.08 -32.86
C LYS A 279 10.06 -8.47 -33.32
N SER A 280 10.12 -7.14 -33.43
CA SER A 280 11.35 -6.42 -33.80
C SER A 280 12.52 -6.59 -32.81
N LEU A 281 12.22 -7.01 -31.57
CA LEU A 281 13.19 -7.18 -30.48
C LEU A 281 13.57 -8.65 -30.22
N ALA A 282 12.97 -9.58 -30.96
CA ALA A 282 13.12 -11.01 -30.75
C ALA A 282 13.73 -11.69 -31.97
N SER A 283 14.47 -12.79 -31.72
CA SER A 283 14.97 -13.64 -32.79
C SER A 283 13.82 -14.42 -33.43
N THR A 284 13.92 -14.73 -34.72
CA THR A 284 12.98 -15.64 -35.40
C THR A 284 12.97 -17.04 -34.77
N LYS A 285 14.10 -17.48 -34.20
CA LYS A 285 14.21 -18.76 -33.47
C LYS A 285 13.54 -18.70 -32.09
N PHE A 286 13.52 -17.53 -31.46
CA PHE A 286 13.01 -17.33 -30.11
C PHE A 286 12.08 -16.11 -30.08
N PRO A 287 10.87 -16.23 -30.68
CA PRO A 287 9.94 -15.12 -30.79
C PRO A 287 9.33 -14.75 -29.41
N PRO A 288 8.57 -13.65 -29.31
CA PRO A 288 7.78 -13.38 -28.11
C PRO A 288 6.80 -14.52 -27.87
N VAL A 289 6.67 -14.96 -26.63
CA VAL A 289 5.80 -16.09 -26.24
C VAL A 289 4.85 -15.67 -25.14
N LEU A 290 3.64 -16.23 -25.14
CA LEU A 290 2.59 -15.95 -24.15
C LEU A 290 2.00 -17.26 -23.63
N PHE A 291 2.00 -17.42 -22.31
CA PHE A 291 1.44 -18.58 -21.61
C PHE A 291 0.15 -18.22 -20.87
N HIS A 292 -0.87 -19.06 -20.98
CA HIS A 292 -2.12 -18.99 -20.22
C HIS A 292 -2.23 -20.17 -19.25
N LYS A 293 -3.28 -20.16 -18.42
CA LYS A 293 -3.57 -21.18 -17.40
C LYS A 293 -3.31 -22.62 -17.84
N ALA A 294 -3.76 -23.01 -19.04
CA ALA A 294 -3.60 -24.37 -19.56
C ALA A 294 -2.14 -24.74 -19.90
N ASP A 295 -1.29 -23.75 -20.20
CA ASP A 295 0.14 -23.97 -20.45
C ASP A 295 0.96 -23.97 -19.15
N LEU A 296 0.53 -23.15 -18.18
CA LEU A 296 1.28 -22.88 -16.95
C LEU A 296 1.33 -24.09 -16.00
N GLN A 297 0.27 -24.91 -15.95
CA GLN A 297 0.18 -26.02 -15.00
C GLN A 297 0.69 -27.32 -15.60
N GLN A 298 1.56 -28.01 -14.86
CA GLN A 298 1.99 -29.36 -15.21
C GLN A 298 0.80 -30.33 -15.14
N ALA A 299 0.56 -31.13 -16.18
CA ALA A 299 -0.48 -32.15 -16.13
C ALA A 299 -0.27 -33.11 -14.95
N GLY A 300 -1.31 -33.31 -14.14
CA GLY A 300 -1.26 -34.16 -12.93
C GLY A 300 -0.60 -33.52 -11.70
N SER A 301 -0.23 -32.24 -11.74
CA SER A 301 0.38 -31.52 -10.62
C SER A 301 -0.11 -30.06 -10.53
N GLY A 302 -0.12 -29.50 -9.33
CA GLY A 302 -0.34 -28.05 -9.12
C GLY A 302 0.91 -27.19 -9.37
N ALA A 303 2.01 -27.79 -9.84
CA ALA A 303 3.28 -27.10 -10.09
C ALA A 303 3.34 -26.42 -11.46
N LEU A 304 4.28 -25.48 -11.60
CA LEU A 304 4.58 -24.84 -12.88
C LEU A 304 5.11 -25.89 -13.86
N ALA A 305 4.59 -25.90 -15.08
CA ALA A 305 5.03 -26.80 -16.15
C ALA A 305 6.54 -26.63 -16.40
N GLY A 306 7.26 -27.75 -16.49
CA GLY A 306 8.72 -27.74 -16.66
C GLY A 306 9.18 -26.95 -17.89
N SER A 307 8.50 -27.16 -19.03
CA SER A 307 8.76 -26.45 -20.28
C SER A 307 8.56 -24.94 -20.17
N VAL A 308 7.56 -24.48 -19.40
CA VAL A 308 7.34 -23.05 -19.18
C VAL A 308 8.38 -22.47 -18.24
N ARG A 309 8.72 -23.20 -17.16
CA ARG A 309 9.78 -22.81 -16.24
C ARG A 309 11.11 -22.63 -16.97
N GLU A 310 11.47 -23.56 -17.86
CA GLU A 310 12.69 -23.49 -18.68
C GLU A 310 12.73 -22.22 -19.55
N VAL A 311 11.61 -21.86 -20.19
CA VAL A 311 11.53 -20.63 -21.00
C VAL A 311 11.69 -19.37 -20.16
N ILE A 312 11.07 -19.32 -18.97
CA ILE A 312 11.17 -18.15 -18.08
C ILE A 312 12.57 -18.04 -17.46
N ALA A 313 13.15 -19.15 -17.01
CA ALA A 313 14.50 -19.20 -16.41
C ALA A 313 15.62 -19.08 -17.46
N GLY A 314 15.32 -19.39 -18.73
CA GLY A 314 16.24 -19.23 -19.84
C GLY A 314 16.41 -17.78 -20.30
N ARG A 315 17.50 -17.53 -21.02
CA ARG A 315 17.85 -16.21 -21.59
C ARG A 315 17.61 -16.10 -23.10
N GLU A 316 17.00 -17.09 -23.72
CA GLU A 316 16.81 -17.13 -25.17
C GLU A 316 15.65 -16.22 -25.61
N HIS A 317 14.51 -16.30 -24.92
CA HIS A 317 13.35 -15.46 -25.18
C HIS A 317 13.54 -14.07 -24.54
N ARG A 318 13.56 -13.02 -25.37
CA ARG A 318 13.67 -11.63 -24.89
C ARG A 318 12.43 -11.20 -24.10
N ILE A 319 11.24 -11.57 -24.59
CA ILE A 319 9.95 -11.24 -23.98
C ILE A 319 9.17 -12.52 -23.74
N VAL A 320 8.80 -12.76 -22.49
CA VAL A 320 7.90 -13.85 -22.09
C VAL A 320 6.68 -13.23 -21.42
N GLY A 321 5.48 -13.59 -21.88
CA GLY A 321 4.22 -13.21 -21.28
C GLY A 321 3.60 -14.36 -20.51
N ALA A 322 2.92 -14.07 -19.40
CA ALA A 322 2.14 -15.05 -18.66
C ALA A 322 0.84 -14.43 -18.13
N VAL A 323 -0.25 -15.17 -18.22
CA VAL A 323 -1.58 -14.75 -17.77
C VAL A 323 -2.07 -15.68 -16.65
N ILE A 324 -2.36 -15.09 -15.48
CA ILE A 324 -2.84 -15.80 -14.29
C ILE A 324 -4.28 -15.37 -13.98
N ASN A 325 -5.23 -16.31 -14.09
CA ASN A 325 -6.67 -16.04 -13.92
C ASN A 325 -7.19 -16.22 -12.48
N ALA A 326 -6.32 -16.16 -11.48
CA ALA A 326 -6.67 -16.56 -10.11
C ALA A 326 -7.71 -15.63 -9.45
N ILE A 327 -7.69 -14.34 -9.77
CA ILE A 327 -8.54 -13.34 -9.12
C ILE A 327 -9.95 -13.38 -9.69
N ASP A 328 -10.11 -13.27 -11.01
CA ASP A 328 -11.43 -13.33 -11.65
C ASP A 328 -12.16 -14.67 -11.41
N ASP A 329 -11.46 -15.80 -11.48
CA ASP A 329 -12.01 -17.13 -11.14
C ASP A 329 -12.62 -17.15 -9.73
N GLN A 330 -11.97 -16.46 -8.78
CA GLN A 330 -12.44 -16.37 -7.40
C GLN A 330 -13.66 -15.46 -7.27
N LEU A 331 -13.70 -14.33 -7.98
CA LEU A 331 -14.84 -13.41 -7.96
C LEU A 331 -16.13 -14.07 -8.47
N SER A 332 -15.99 -14.93 -9.49
CA SER A 332 -17.10 -15.71 -10.05
C SER A 332 -17.49 -16.93 -9.19
N SER A 333 -16.69 -17.30 -8.20
CA SER A 333 -16.99 -18.44 -7.33
C SER A 333 -18.03 -18.10 -6.25
N ASN A 334 -18.80 -19.11 -5.82
CA ASN A 334 -19.71 -18.99 -4.67
C ASN A 334 -19.01 -19.34 -3.34
N ALA A 335 -17.67 -19.32 -3.30
CA ALA A 335 -16.91 -19.74 -2.13
C ALA A 335 -17.07 -18.72 -0.98
N GLN A 336 -17.51 -19.18 0.19
CA GLN A 336 -17.63 -18.37 1.42
C GLN A 336 -16.26 -18.18 2.11
N LEU A 337 -15.19 -17.94 1.36
CA LEU A 337 -13.84 -17.80 1.89
C LEU A 337 -13.35 -16.36 1.73
N SER A 338 -12.91 -15.75 2.84
CA SER A 338 -12.11 -14.53 2.81
C SER A 338 -10.69 -14.90 2.39
N ILE A 339 -10.19 -14.32 1.30
CA ILE A 339 -8.89 -14.67 0.74
C ILE A 339 -7.92 -13.50 0.95
N HIS A 340 -6.74 -13.83 1.47
CA HIS A 340 -5.60 -12.92 1.56
C HIS A 340 -4.76 -13.05 0.30
N TRP A 341 -4.64 -11.97 -0.48
CA TRP A 341 -3.82 -11.99 -1.67
C TRP A 341 -2.34 -11.87 -1.28
N SER A 342 -1.54 -12.82 -1.75
CA SER A 342 -0.11 -12.91 -1.50
C SER A 342 0.51 -13.70 -2.66
N ILE A 343 1.83 -13.61 -2.82
CA ILE A 343 2.57 -14.43 -3.78
C ILE A 343 2.36 -15.93 -3.49
N LYS A 344 2.11 -16.28 -2.22
CA LYS A 344 1.82 -17.67 -1.83
C LYS A 344 0.39 -18.11 -2.19
N SER A 345 -0.60 -17.23 -2.07
CA SER A 345 -2.01 -17.59 -2.32
C SER A 345 -2.39 -17.51 -3.79
N VAL A 346 -1.71 -16.70 -4.60
CA VAL A 346 -1.83 -16.73 -6.05
C VAL A 346 -1.07 -17.94 -6.60
N SER A 347 -1.81 -18.94 -7.06
CA SER A 347 -1.27 -20.16 -7.64
C SER A 347 -0.17 -19.88 -8.66
N LEU A 348 0.93 -20.63 -8.57
CA LEU A 348 2.12 -20.57 -9.44
C LEU A 348 2.95 -19.27 -9.39
N LEU A 349 2.43 -18.18 -8.83
CA LEU A 349 3.11 -16.88 -8.87
C LEU A 349 4.52 -16.94 -8.26
N ARG A 350 4.67 -17.61 -7.13
CA ARG A 350 5.99 -17.85 -6.51
C ARG A 350 6.97 -18.55 -7.45
N GLN A 351 6.54 -19.62 -8.12
CA GLN A 351 7.40 -20.43 -8.99
C GLN A 351 7.79 -19.66 -10.26
N ILE A 352 6.86 -18.86 -10.79
CA ILE A 352 7.10 -17.97 -11.94
C ILE A 352 8.12 -16.89 -11.58
N LEU A 353 7.97 -16.25 -10.42
CA LEU A 353 8.92 -15.23 -9.95
C LEU A 353 10.30 -15.83 -9.67
N GLU A 354 10.39 -17.04 -9.11
CA GLU A 354 11.67 -17.70 -8.93
C GLU A 354 12.37 -17.95 -10.28
N ALA A 355 11.63 -18.47 -11.27
CA ALA A 355 12.18 -18.67 -12.61
C ALA A 355 12.62 -17.34 -13.25
N ALA A 356 11.86 -16.26 -13.08
CA ALA A 356 12.24 -14.94 -13.60
C ALA A 356 13.50 -14.37 -12.92
N ARG A 357 13.71 -14.71 -11.64
CA ARG A 357 14.91 -14.33 -10.89
C ARG A 357 16.15 -15.00 -11.44
N GLU A 358 16.08 -16.28 -11.80
CA GLU A 358 17.21 -17.06 -12.34
C GLU A 358 17.77 -16.46 -13.64
N SER A 359 16.91 -15.89 -14.49
CA SER A 359 17.29 -15.21 -15.73
C SER A 359 17.63 -13.73 -15.56
N GLY A 360 17.40 -13.14 -14.38
CA GLY A 360 17.55 -11.70 -14.16
C GLY A 360 16.56 -10.87 -14.97
N ARG A 361 15.35 -11.38 -15.22
CA ARG A 361 14.31 -10.65 -15.96
C ARG A 361 13.76 -9.49 -15.13
N LEU A 362 13.43 -8.37 -15.79
CA LEU A 362 12.48 -7.43 -15.21
C LEU A 362 11.10 -8.03 -15.26
N VAL A 363 10.33 -7.85 -14.20
CA VAL A 363 8.96 -8.37 -14.09
C VAL A 363 8.00 -7.19 -14.13
N ILE A 364 7.10 -7.19 -15.09
CA ILE A 364 6.00 -6.23 -15.17
C ILE A 364 4.76 -6.91 -14.61
N PHE A 365 4.13 -6.30 -13.61
CA PHE A 365 2.82 -6.69 -13.10
C PHE A 365 1.77 -5.73 -13.63
N THR A 366 0.75 -6.26 -14.28
CA THR A 366 -0.43 -5.49 -14.69
C THR A 366 -1.69 -6.33 -14.59
N SER A 367 -2.83 -5.67 -14.82
CA SER A 367 -4.10 -6.34 -15.05
C SER A 367 -4.67 -5.97 -16.42
N ASP A 368 -5.83 -6.50 -16.73
CA ASP A 368 -6.70 -6.16 -17.85
C ASP A 368 -7.87 -5.29 -17.40
N HIS A 369 -8.49 -5.59 -16.27
CA HIS A 369 -9.49 -4.77 -15.60
C HIS A 369 -9.42 -4.96 -14.08
N GLY A 370 -10.00 -4.01 -13.34
CA GLY A 370 -10.24 -4.20 -11.92
C GLY A 370 -11.65 -4.77 -11.67
N HIS A 371 -12.13 -4.62 -10.44
CA HIS A 371 -13.43 -5.16 -10.04
C HIS A 371 -14.02 -4.38 -8.86
N VAL A 372 -15.32 -4.57 -8.65
CA VAL A 372 -16.03 -4.19 -7.42
C VAL A 372 -16.52 -5.43 -6.71
N LEU A 373 -16.47 -5.44 -5.37
CA LEU A 373 -16.93 -6.57 -4.54
C LEU A 373 -18.41 -6.43 -4.20
N ASP A 374 -19.14 -7.55 -4.12
CA ASP A 374 -20.55 -7.56 -3.69
C ASP A 374 -20.66 -7.22 -2.20
N HIS A 375 -20.77 -5.93 -1.92
CA HIS A 375 -21.01 -5.39 -0.59
C HIS A 375 -22.48 -5.01 -0.44
N ASP A 376 -23.36 -6.01 -0.55
CA ASP A 376 -24.83 -5.86 -0.56
C ASP A 376 -25.34 -4.99 -1.72
N MET A 377 -24.88 -5.32 -2.93
CA MET A 377 -25.29 -4.61 -4.14
C MET A 377 -26.76 -4.85 -4.47
N LYS A 378 -27.44 -3.79 -4.90
CA LYS A 378 -28.78 -3.86 -5.46
C LYS A 378 -28.75 -4.51 -6.85
N TYR A 379 -29.50 -5.58 -7.01
CA TYR A 379 -29.80 -6.14 -8.32
C TYR A 379 -30.73 -5.20 -9.09
N SER A 380 -30.33 -4.83 -10.31
CA SER A 380 -31.14 -4.10 -11.28
C SER A 380 -31.30 -4.98 -12.51
N LYS A 381 -32.54 -5.28 -12.92
CA LYS A 381 -32.76 -6.16 -14.07
C LYS A 381 -32.27 -5.47 -15.35
N SER A 382 -31.48 -6.20 -16.14
CA SER A 382 -31.03 -5.82 -17.47
C SER A 382 -31.48 -6.89 -18.48
N PRO A 383 -31.80 -6.53 -19.74
CA PRO A 383 -32.05 -7.52 -20.79
C PRO A 383 -30.78 -8.24 -21.26
N GLY A 384 -29.58 -7.71 -20.99
CA GLY A 384 -28.31 -8.35 -21.32
C GLY A 384 -27.76 -9.27 -20.22
N GLU A 385 -26.86 -10.17 -20.59
CA GLU A 385 -26.13 -11.06 -19.67
C GLU A 385 -24.90 -10.40 -19.03
N ALA A 386 -24.56 -9.19 -19.49
CA ALA A 386 -23.44 -8.42 -18.96
C ALA A 386 -23.69 -8.01 -17.50
N GLU A 387 -22.64 -8.10 -16.69
CA GLU A 387 -22.77 -7.89 -15.24
C GLU A 387 -22.93 -6.43 -14.85
N ARG A 388 -22.24 -5.54 -15.58
CA ARG A 388 -22.12 -4.12 -15.21
C ARG A 388 -22.20 -3.11 -16.36
N PHE A 389 -22.52 -3.57 -17.56
CA PHE A 389 -22.82 -2.68 -18.68
C PHE A 389 -24.08 -3.11 -19.44
N LYS A 390 -24.65 -2.20 -20.22
CA LYS A 390 -25.74 -2.46 -21.16
C LYS A 390 -25.37 -1.93 -22.55
N PRO A 391 -25.87 -2.57 -23.62
CA PRO A 391 -25.77 -2.01 -24.96
C PRO A 391 -26.72 -0.80 -25.11
N SER A 392 -26.39 0.09 -26.07
CA SER A 392 -27.33 1.06 -26.64
C SER A 392 -28.47 0.31 -27.36
N PRO A 393 -29.74 0.78 -27.38
CA PRO A 393 -30.23 2.14 -27.14
C PRO A 393 -30.94 2.36 -25.78
N GLU A 394 -30.61 1.60 -24.74
CA GLU A 394 -31.16 1.87 -23.40
C GLU A 394 -30.84 3.30 -22.93
N LYS A 395 -31.63 3.85 -21.99
CA LYS A 395 -31.35 5.14 -21.37
C LYS A 395 -30.60 4.93 -20.05
N PRO A 396 -29.54 5.71 -19.77
CA PRO A 396 -28.84 5.60 -18.49
C PRO A 396 -29.75 6.02 -17.34
N GLY A 397 -29.86 5.15 -16.33
CA GLY A 397 -30.51 5.42 -15.05
C GLY A 397 -29.56 6.02 -14.00
N ALA A 398 -30.04 6.06 -12.75
CA ALA A 398 -29.20 6.46 -11.62
C ALA A 398 -28.07 5.44 -11.38
N GLY A 399 -26.83 5.92 -11.19
CA GLY A 399 -25.66 5.05 -11.06
C GLY A 399 -25.07 4.57 -12.39
N GLU A 400 -25.68 4.95 -13.52
CA GLU A 400 -25.29 4.60 -14.87
C GLU A 400 -24.79 5.83 -15.64
N ILE A 401 -24.02 5.60 -16.70
CA ILE A 401 -23.62 6.65 -17.65
C ILE A 401 -23.48 6.07 -19.06
N LEU A 402 -24.02 6.77 -20.05
CA LEU A 402 -23.79 6.47 -21.46
C LEU A 402 -22.42 7.02 -21.89
N VAL A 403 -21.61 6.16 -22.50
CA VAL A 403 -20.32 6.55 -23.09
C VAL A 403 -20.31 6.22 -24.57
N GLU A 404 -19.59 7.04 -25.33
CA GLU A 404 -19.42 6.90 -26.77
C GLU A 404 -17.98 7.24 -27.15
N GLY A 405 -17.37 6.38 -27.96
CA GLY A 405 -16.05 6.65 -28.51
C GLY A 405 -15.29 5.41 -28.97
N THR A 406 -14.15 5.64 -29.59
CA THR A 406 -13.33 4.59 -30.24
C THR A 406 -12.90 3.48 -29.28
N ARG A 407 -12.68 3.81 -27.99
CA ARG A 407 -12.31 2.85 -26.93
C ARG A 407 -13.48 2.01 -26.40
N VAL A 408 -14.70 2.27 -26.87
CA VAL A 408 -15.87 1.44 -26.58
C VAL A 408 -15.96 0.33 -27.63
N VAL A 409 -15.56 -0.88 -27.25
CA VAL A 409 -15.55 -2.06 -28.13
C VAL A 409 -16.93 -2.70 -28.11
N GLN A 410 -17.88 -2.02 -28.74
CA GLN A 410 -19.26 -2.47 -29.03
C GLN A 410 -19.59 -2.10 -30.49
N PRO A 411 -20.60 -2.72 -31.13
CA PRO A 411 -20.95 -2.47 -32.53
C PRO A 411 -21.11 -0.97 -32.86
N ASP A 412 -21.84 -0.23 -32.02
CA ASP A 412 -22.13 1.19 -32.23
C ASP A 412 -21.13 2.12 -31.55
N LYS A 413 -20.04 1.60 -30.98
CA LYS A 413 -19.09 2.36 -30.15
C LYS A 413 -19.75 3.07 -28.97
N LYS A 414 -20.88 2.54 -28.49
CA LYS A 414 -21.67 3.04 -27.37
C LYS A 414 -21.92 1.94 -26.36
N ALA A 415 -21.90 2.31 -25.08
CA ALA A 415 -22.27 1.43 -23.98
C ALA A 415 -22.78 2.27 -22.80
N ILE A 416 -23.67 1.70 -22.00
CA ILE A 416 -24.06 2.27 -20.71
C ILE A 416 -23.28 1.50 -19.64
N LEU A 417 -22.45 2.20 -18.87
CA LEU A 417 -21.61 1.62 -17.83
C LEU A 417 -22.16 1.96 -16.45
N LEU A 418 -22.09 1.02 -15.52
CA LEU A 418 -22.30 1.32 -14.09
C LEU A 418 -21.06 1.98 -13.50
N TRP A 419 -21.17 3.23 -13.08
CA TRP A 419 -20.15 3.89 -12.27
C TRP A 419 -20.37 3.65 -10.77
N SER A 420 -21.62 3.42 -10.35
CA SER A 420 -21.94 3.12 -8.96
C SER A 420 -21.48 1.71 -8.58
N GLU A 421 -20.79 1.58 -7.46
CA GLU A 421 -20.37 0.28 -6.92
C GLU A 421 -21.53 -0.46 -6.23
N LYS A 422 -22.74 0.12 -6.16
CA LYS A 422 -23.89 -0.42 -5.41
C LYS A 422 -24.89 -1.18 -6.27
N ILE A 423 -24.69 -1.26 -7.57
CA ILE A 423 -25.66 -1.81 -8.52
C ILE A 423 -25.00 -2.94 -9.30
N ARG A 424 -25.74 -4.00 -9.61
CA ARG A 424 -25.33 -5.08 -10.52
C ARG A 424 -26.48 -5.52 -11.40
N TYR A 425 -26.18 -6.04 -12.58
CA TYR A 425 -27.17 -6.59 -13.52
C TYR A 425 -27.21 -8.12 -13.55
N ALA A 426 -26.15 -8.79 -13.06
CA ALA A 426 -26.06 -10.24 -12.99
C ALA A 426 -26.52 -10.77 -11.62
N SER A 427 -26.66 -12.10 -11.52
CA SER A 427 -26.91 -12.82 -10.26
C SER A 427 -25.80 -12.58 -9.22
N LYS A 428 -26.06 -12.98 -7.96
CA LYS A 428 -25.11 -12.74 -6.87
C LYS A 428 -23.81 -13.53 -7.08
N LYS A 429 -22.67 -12.85 -6.98
CA LYS A 429 -21.27 -13.32 -7.06
C LYS A 429 -20.47 -12.62 -5.95
N MET A 430 -19.18 -12.95 -5.79
CA MET A 430 -18.31 -12.27 -4.83
C MET A 430 -17.86 -10.89 -5.31
N GLY A 431 -17.77 -10.71 -6.62
CA GLY A 431 -17.53 -9.42 -7.24
C GLY A 431 -17.86 -9.43 -8.72
N TYR A 432 -17.66 -8.28 -9.35
CA TYR A 432 -18.14 -7.98 -10.69
C TYR A 432 -17.21 -7.03 -11.41
N HIS A 433 -17.27 -7.07 -12.74
CA HIS A 433 -16.54 -6.15 -13.60
C HIS A 433 -17.36 -5.78 -14.85
N GLY A 434 -16.81 -4.90 -15.70
CA GLY A 434 -17.43 -4.44 -16.95
C GLY A 434 -18.05 -3.04 -16.90
N GLY A 435 -18.04 -2.39 -15.74
CA GLY A 435 -18.57 -1.04 -15.51
C GLY A 435 -17.57 0.07 -15.82
N GLY A 436 -17.81 1.24 -15.21
CA GLY A 436 -17.04 2.48 -15.39
C GLY A 436 -16.56 3.09 -14.08
N SER A 437 -16.59 2.34 -12.97
CA SER A 437 -16.08 2.82 -11.68
C SER A 437 -14.56 2.95 -11.70
N LEU A 438 -14.00 3.74 -10.76
CA LEU A 438 -12.54 3.85 -10.61
C LEU A 438 -11.90 2.48 -10.39
N GLN A 439 -12.54 1.63 -9.60
CA GLN A 439 -12.07 0.30 -9.22
C GLN A 439 -11.98 -0.67 -10.39
N GLU A 440 -12.76 -0.45 -11.44
CA GLU A 440 -12.81 -1.31 -12.62
C GLU A 440 -11.91 -0.80 -13.75
N VAL A 441 -11.92 0.51 -13.99
CA VAL A 441 -11.23 1.12 -15.14
C VAL A 441 -9.75 1.34 -14.88
N ILE A 442 -9.36 1.66 -13.64
CA ILE A 442 -7.98 2.02 -13.30
C ILE A 442 -7.24 0.79 -12.78
N ILE A 443 -6.28 0.30 -13.56
CA ILE A 443 -5.56 -0.93 -13.26
C ILE A 443 -4.08 -0.68 -12.99
N PRO A 444 -3.43 -1.49 -12.14
CA PRO A 444 -2.04 -1.31 -11.77
C PRO A 444 -1.08 -1.57 -12.94
N PHE A 445 0.03 -0.84 -12.97
CA PHE A 445 1.19 -1.14 -13.81
C PHE A 445 2.46 -0.95 -13.00
N GLY A 446 3.03 -2.05 -12.50
CA GLY A 446 4.25 -2.03 -11.71
C GLY A 446 5.40 -2.70 -12.45
N VAL A 447 6.59 -2.11 -12.38
CA VAL A 447 7.83 -2.68 -12.94
C VAL A 447 8.75 -3.04 -11.80
N PHE A 448 9.28 -4.26 -11.79
CA PHE A 448 10.10 -4.77 -10.70
C PHE A 448 11.38 -5.37 -11.22
N ARG A 449 12.46 -5.15 -10.48
CA ARG A 449 13.72 -5.87 -10.65
C ARG A 449 14.07 -6.68 -9.41
N ASN A 450 14.87 -7.72 -9.61
CA ASN A 450 15.44 -8.42 -8.47
C ASN A 450 16.42 -7.50 -7.73
N ALA A 451 16.41 -7.52 -6.40
CA ALA A 451 17.29 -6.67 -5.60
C ALA A 451 18.79 -6.97 -5.78
N GLY A 452 19.17 -8.16 -6.25
CA GLY A 452 20.55 -8.48 -6.60
C GLY A 452 21.03 -7.78 -7.89
N GLU A 453 20.10 -7.41 -8.77
CA GLU A 453 20.40 -6.71 -10.01
C GLU A 453 20.63 -5.22 -9.74
N THR A 454 21.72 -4.68 -10.30
CA THR A 454 22.14 -3.29 -10.08
C THR A 454 22.39 -2.52 -11.36
N ALA A 455 22.29 -3.18 -12.52
CA ALA A 455 22.41 -2.53 -13.82
C ALA A 455 21.42 -1.37 -13.95
N GLU A 456 21.88 -0.25 -14.50
CA GLU A 456 21.04 0.90 -14.77
C GLU A 456 20.06 0.58 -15.90
N ILE A 457 18.85 1.13 -15.78
CA ILE A 457 17.81 1.06 -16.80
C ILE A 457 17.50 2.51 -17.14
N GLU A 458 17.86 2.91 -18.36
CA GLU A 458 17.74 4.28 -18.83
C GLU A 458 16.31 4.79 -18.64
N GLY A 459 16.18 5.91 -17.92
CA GLY A 459 14.90 6.54 -17.64
C GLY A 459 14.12 5.91 -16.49
N TRP A 460 14.69 4.99 -15.70
CA TRP A 460 14.04 4.35 -14.56
C TRP A 460 14.90 4.40 -13.30
N THR A 461 14.24 4.56 -12.15
CA THR A 461 14.88 4.56 -10.82
C THR A 461 14.16 3.63 -9.86
N GLU A 462 14.92 2.99 -8.95
CA GLU A 462 14.32 2.28 -7.82
C GLU A 462 13.54 3.25 -6.93
N VAL A 463 12.36 2.85 -6.50
CA VAL A 463 11.53 3.61 -5.56
C VAL A 463 11.15 2.75 -4.36
N PRO A 464 10.98 3.36 -3.17
CA PRO A 464 10.40 2.66 -2.04
C PRO A 464 8.91 2.41 -2.31
N ARG A 465 8.31 1.50 -1.53
CA ARG A 465 6.85 1.34 -1.51
C ARG A 465 6.21 2.69 -1.24
N GLN A 466 5.42 3.22 -2.15
CA GLN A 466 4.79 4.52 -1.91
C GLN A 466 3.47 4.35 -1.14
N GLU A 467 3.45 4.81 0.10
CA GLU A 467 2.26 4.80 0.96
C GLU A 467 1.74 6.22 1.19
N PRO A 468 0.41 6.46 1.10
CA PRO A 468 -0.12 7.78 1.37
C PRO A 468 0.01 8.10 2.86
N ILE A 469 0.11 9.38 3.20
CA ILE A 469 0.38 9.85 4.57
C ILE A 469 -0.61 9.26 5.59
N TRP A 470 -1.89 9.17 5.23
CA TRP A 470 -2.94 8.64 6.11
C TRP A 470 -2.86 7.12 6.35
N TRP A 471 -2.05 6.39 5.57
CA TRP A 471 -1.81 4.95 5.74
C TRP A 471 -0.77 4.66 6.83
N GLN A 472 0.14 5.60 7.06
CA GLN A 472 1.22 5.47 8.02
C GLN A 472 0.67 5.75 9.42
N LEU A 473 0.65 4.72 10.28
CA LEU A 473 0.21 4.84 11.67
C LEU A 473 1.43 5.02 12.58
N ASP A 474 1.41 6.05 13.43
CA ASP A 474 2.35 6.17 14.55
C ASP A 474 1.63 5.92 15.87
N THR A 475 1.39 4.64 16.16
CA THR A 475 0.77 4.22 17.43
C THR A 475 1.71 4.42 18.62
N SER A 476 3.02 4.52 18.39
CA SER A 476 4.05 4.66 19.43
C SER A 476 4.10 6.08 20.01
N ALA A 477 4.12 7.10 19.14
CA ALA A 477 4.03 8.49 19.56
C ALA A 477 2.69 8.77 20.22
N ALA A 478 1.61 8.17 19.70
CA ALA A 478 0.28 8.31 20.29
C ALA A 478 0.22 7.78 21.74
N ALA A 479 0.78 6.60 22.00
CA ALA A 479 0.85 6.02 23.33
C ALA A 479 1.80 6.77 24.29
N ALA A 480 2.85 7.42 23.76
CA ALA A 480 3.78 8.22 24.55
C ALA A 480 3.17 9.57 24.96
N ALA A 481 2.40 10.22 24.08
CA ALA A 481 1.76 11.51 24.33
C ALA A 481 0.72 11.45 25.47
N GLU A 482 0.04 10.31 25.65
CA GLU A 482 -0.92 10.11 26.75
C GLU A 482 -0.23 9.92 28.11
N LYS A 483 0.97 9.35 28.14
CA LYS A 483 1.76 9.16 29.37
C LYS A 483 2.46 10.44 29.84
N ALA A 484 2.50 11.48 29.03
CA ALA A 484 3.03 12.77 29.44
C ALA A 484 2.07 13.40 30.46
N PRO A 485 2.53 13.75 31.68
CA PRO A 485 1.66 14.41 32.66
C PRO A 485 1.21 15.76 32.09
N VAL A 486 -0.10 15.94 31.99
CA VAL A 486 -0.70 17.24 31.63
C VAL A 486 -0.31 18.23 32.72
N PRO A 487 0.30 19.39 32.41
CA PRO A 487 0.61 20.38 33.44
C PRO A 487 -0.71 20.83 34.09
N ALA A 488 -0.81 20.62 35.40
CA ALA A 488 -2.00 20.93 36.16
C ALA A 488 -2.36 22.42 36.00
N VAL A 489 -3.57 22.67 35.50
CA VAL A 489 -4.17 24.01 35.42
C VAL A 489 -4.15 24.63 36.81
N THR A 490 -3.34 25.67 36.98
CA THR A 490 -3.19 26.36 38.27
C THR A 490 -4.47 27.14 38.53
N LYS A 491 -5.16 26.79 39.63
CA LYS A 491 -6.31 27.53 40.14
C LYS A 491 -5.92 28.99 40.37
N THR A 492 -6.70 29.91 39.78
CA THR A 492 -6.65 31.35 40.03
C THR A 492 -6.80 31.65 41.52
N ARG A 493 -5.73 32.17 42.14
CA ARG A 493 -5.77 32.83 43.44
C ARG A 493 -5.40 34.30 43.23
N THR A 494 -6.34 35.18 43.54
CA THR A 494 -6.16 36.63 43.59
C THR A 494 -5.06 36.98 44.60
N ALA A 495 -4.09 37.81 44.20
CA ALA A 495 -3.04 38.31 45.09
C ALA A 495 -3.08 39.85 45.13
N LYS A 496 -3.22 40.37 46.36
CA LYS A 496 -2.84 41.74 46.74
C LYS A 496 -1.33 41.88 46.56
N ARG A 497 -0.92 43.04 46.02
CA ARG A 497 0.47 43.50 45.94
C ARG A 497 1.02 43.70 47.35
N ASP A 498 2.24 43.22 47.58
CA ASP A 498 3.21 43.97 48.36
C ASP A 498 4.63 43.79 47.80
N LYS A 499 5.43 44.86 47.87
CA LYS A 499 6.78 44.98 47.33
C LYS A 499 7.79 44.75 48.45
N SER A 500 8.83 43.94 48.22
CA SER A 500 10.22 44.12 48.73
C SER A 500 10.97 42.78 48.81
N THR A 501 11.88 42.52 47.86
CA THR A 501 13.31 42.09 48.01
C THR A 501 13.79 41.39 46.73
N PRO A 502 15.02 41.68 46.24
CA PRO A 502 15.56 41.03 45.03
C PRO A 502 16.18 39.66 45.36
N ASP A 503 15.82 38.65 44.57
CA ASP A 503 16.32 37.29 44.68
C ASP A 503 17.56 37.12 43.79
N LEU A 504 18.66 36.70 44.41
CA LEU A 504 19.98 36.48 43.81
C LEU A 504 20.17 34.97 43.71
N PHE A 505 19.58 34.31 42.69
CA PHE A 505 20.09 33.05 42.12
C PHE A 505 19.38 32.79 40.78
N GLU A 506 20.20 32.55 39.76
CA GLU A 506 19.86 32.40 38.35
C GLU A 506 18.83 31.30 38.07
N GLN A 507 17.71 31.70 37.44
CA GLN A 507 16.89 30.77 36.66
C GLN A 507 17.47 30.66 35.25
N VAL A 508 17.93 29.45 34.92
CA VAL A 508 18.19 28.97 33.57
C VAL A 508 17.01 29.33 32.68
N ALA A 509 17.25 30.25 31.75
CA ALA A 509 16.25 30.74 30.81
C ALA A 509 15.75 29.58 29.95
N LYS A 510 14.42 29.47 29.88
CA LYS A 510 13.67 28.67 28.93
C LYS A 510 14.11 29.04 27.51
N SER A 511 14.43 28.03 26.71
CA SER A 511 14.72 28.20 25.28
C SER A 511 13.46 28.65 24.55
N ASP A 512 13.38 29.96 24.28
CA ASP A 512 12.41 30.54 23.38
C ASP A 512 12.58 30.03 21.94
N ALA A 513 11.45 29.98 21.25
CA ALA A 513 11.30 29.55 19.87
C ALA A 513 12.30 30.25 18.93
N ARG A 514 13.18 29.46 18.31
CA ARG A 514 14.12 29.96 17.29
C ARG A 514 13.37 30.28 16.00
N LYS A 515 13.23 31.57 15.70
CA LYS A 515 13.08 32.09 14.33
C LYS A 515 14.24 33.03 14.03
N GLY A 516 15.08 32.63 13.06
CA GLY A 516 15.92 33.51 12.26
C GLY A 516 17.39 33.61 12.68
N GLY A 517 18.29 33.04 11.87
CA GLY A 517 19.69 33.50 11.78
C GLY A 517 20.80 32.58 12.27
N GLU A 518 20.59 31.28 12.45
CA GLU A 518 21.71 30.32 12.51
C GLU A 518 22.03 29.90 11.07
N THR A 519 23.29 30.03 10.65
CA THR A 519 23.86 29.25 9.54
C THR A 519 23.33 27.83 9.63
N ASP A 520 22.75 27.29 8.56
CA ASP A 520 22.22 25.91 8.53
C ASP A 520 23.31 25.00 9.11
N TRP A 521 23.08 24.44 10.30
CA TRP A 521 24.10 23.65 11.01
C TRP A 521 24.54 22.45 10.16
N VAL A 522 23.69 22.05 9.21
CA VAL A 522 23.97 21.06 8.19
C VAL A 522 25.04 21.55 7.20
N ASP A 523 25.01 22.82 6.79
CA ASP A 523 26.10 23.44 6.01
C ASP A 523 27.40 23.48 6.81
N GLY A 524 27.32 23.87 8.10
CA GLY A 524 28.46 23.84 9.01
C GLY A 524 29.07 22.44 9.12
N LEU A 525 28.24 21.39 9.21
CA LEU A 525 28.67 20.00 9.24
C LEU A 525 29.49 19.63 8.00
N PHE A 526 29.01 19.96 6.80
CA PHE A 526 29.72 19.63 5.55
C PHE A 526 31.04 20.39 5.39
N LEU A 527 31.16 21.57 5.99
CA LEU A 527 32.40 22.36 6.02
C LEU A 527 33.37 21.94 7.13
N SER A 528 32.93 21.13 8.10
CA SER A 528 33.75 20.67 9.22
C SER A 528 34.97 19.88 8.74
N PRO A 529 36.19 20.18 9.22
CA PRO A 529 37.38 19.38 8.92
C PRO A 529 37.22 17.91 9.29
N VAL A 530 36.45 17.62 10.35
CA VAL A 530 36.18 16.25 10.80
C VAL A 530 35.32 15.51 9.77
N TYR A 531 34.28 16.15 9.24
CA TYR A 531 33.44 15.56 8.20
C TYR A 531 34.22 15.28 6.92
N ILE A 532 35.01 16.26 6.45
CA ILE A 532 35.87 16.12 5.27
C ILE A 532 36.86 14.97 5.47
N GLN A 533 37.47 14.87 6.66
CA GLN A 533 38.38 13.78 7.00
C GLN A 533 37.67 12.43 7.00
N MET A 534 36.51 12.31 7.65
CA MET A 534 35.73 11.07 7.69
C MET A 534 35.32 10.63 6.28
N LYS A 535 34.85 11.55 5.45
CA LYS A 535 34.49 11.28 4.05
C LYS A 535 35.66 10.76 3.22
N SER A 536 36.87 11.31 3.43
CA SER A 536 38.08 10.83 2.76
C SER A 536 38.47 9.40 3.18
N ARG A 537 38.28 9.05 4.46
CA ARG A 537 38.61 7.73 5.02
C ARG A 537 37.62 6.63 4.59
N VAL A 538 36.36 6.99 4.40
CA VAL A 538 35.26 6.06 4.07
C VAL A 538 35.25 5.68 2.57
N GLY A 539 36.29 6.04 1.81
CA GLY A 539 36.44 5.80 0.37
C GLY A 539 35.82 4.50 -0.17
N ARG A 540 35.12 4.64 -1.32
CA ARG A 540 34.23 3.68 -2.03
C ARG A 540 32.77 3.58 -1.57
N VAL A 541 32.37 4.14 -0.43
CA VAL A 541 30.92 4.26 -0.12
C VAL A 541 30.34 5.46 -0.86
N VAL A 542 29.58 5.19 -1.92
CA VAL A 542 28.88 6.21 -2.73
C VAL A 542 27.64 6.69 -1.97
N ILE A 543 27.83 7.45 -0.90
CA ILE A 543 26.75 8.24 -0.29
C ILE A 543 26.99 9.70 -0.67
N GLY A 544 26.03 10.28 -1.38
CA GLY A 544 26.08 11.69 -1.77
C GLY A 544 25.78 12.60 -0.57
N ASP A 545 26.46 13.75 -0.50
CA ASP A 545 26.23 14.74 0.57
C ASP A 545 24.78 15.18 0.61
N GLU A 546 24.13 15.28 -0.55
CA GLU A 546 22.70 15.62 -0.64
C GLU A 546 21.81 14.59 0.08
N GLN A 547 22.13 13.31 -0.01
CA GLN A 547 21.37 12.28 0.72
C GLN A 547 21.61 12.38 2.24
N VAL A 548 22.82 12.72 2.67
CA VAL A 548 23.11 12.96 4.08
C VAL A 548 22.35 14.20 4.57
N ARG A 549 22.32 15.26 3.78
CA ARG A 549 21.59 16.51 4.06
C ARG A 549 20.10 16.24 4.27
N VAL A 550 19.46 15.56 3.31
CA VAL A 550 18.03 15.23 3.38
C VAL A 550 17.71 14.40 4.63
N LEU A 551 18.54 13.40 4.96
CA LEU A 551 18.35 12.59 6.16
C LEU A 551 18.43 13.44 7.45
N LEU A 552 19.46 14.28 7.56
CA LEU A 552 19.69 15.10 8.75
C LEU A 552 18.58 16.14 8.94
N GLN A 553 18.18 16.83 7.87
CA GLN A 553 17.06 17.78 7.91
C GLN A 553 15.73 17.09 8.24
N PHE A 554 15.51 15.88 7.70
CA PHE A 554 14.30 15.10 7.98
C PHE A 554 14.19 14.70 9.47
N LEU A 555 15.31 14.27 10.07
CA LEU A 555 15.38 13.92 11.48
C LEU A 555 15.28 15.16 12.38
N ASP A 556 15.94 16.26 12.03
CA ASP A 556 15.91 17.53 12.76
C ASP A 556 14.51 18.12 12.86
N ALA A 557 13.79 18.17 11.74
CA ALA A 557 12.40 18.62 11.71
C ALA A 557 11.45 17.80 12.59
N ARG A 558 11.89 16.64 13.11
CA ARG A 558 11.09 15.71 13.92
C ARG A 558 11.75 15.38 15.27
N GLY A 559 12.58 16.28 15.79
CA GLY A 559 13.17 16.17 17.12
C GLY A 559 14.26 15.08 17.23
N GLY A 560 14.88 14.71 16.12
CA GLY A 560 16.02 13.81 16.06
C GLY A 560 15.69 12.32 16.09
N GLN A 561 14.43 11.91 16.13
CA GLN A 561 14.08 10.48 16.16
C GLN A 561 12.89 10.15 15.28
N GLN A 562 13.01 9.11 14.43
CA GLN A 562 11.95 8.66 13.53
C GLN A 562 11.96 7.15 13.29
N MET A 563 10.81 6.59 12.88
CA MET A 563 10.73 5.20 12.43
C MET A 563 11.48 5.00 11.11
N ILE A 564 12.14 3.86 10.94
CA ILE A 564 12.88 3.51 9.71
C ILE A 564 11.95 3.52 8.49
N ALA A 565 10.68 3.13 8.64
CA ALA A 565 9.71 3.20 7.55
C ALA A 565 9.48 4.65 7.04
N ALA A 566 9.42 5.62 7.96
CA ALA A 566 9.30 7.03 7.60
C ALA A 566 10.58 7.56 6.94
N VAL A 567 11.76 7.10 7.41
CA VAL A 567 13.05 7.42 6.77
C VAL A 567 13.13 6.85 5.34
N VAL A 568 12.67 5.61 5.11
CA VAL A 568 12.58 4.98 3.77
C VAL A 568 11.80 5.86 2.80
N GLN A 569 10.62 6.35 3.22
CA GLN A 569 9.79 7.23 2.39
C GLN A 569 10.47 8.57 2.13
N ALA A 570 10.97 9.22 3.18
CA ALA A 570 11.58 10.55 3.09
C ALA A 570 12.84 10.56 2.21
N MET A 571 13.62 9.48 2.27
CA MET A 571 14.84 9.33 1.50
C MET A 571 14.61 8.88 0.06
N GLY A 572 13.43 8.36 -0.28
CA GLY A 572 13.20 7.74 -1.58
C GLY A 572 14.06 6.48 -1.81
N ILE A 573 14.52 5.82 -0.74
CA ILE A 573 15.42 4.65 -0.82
C ILE A 573 14.61 3.39 -0.48
N PRO A 574 14.60 2.35 -1.33
CA PRO A 574 13.90 1.10 -1.03
C PRO A 574 14.30 0.51 0.33
N ALA A 575 13.34 -0.08 1.04
CA ALA A 575 13.55 -0.64 2.38
C ALA A 575 14.68 -1.68 2.44
N ILE A 576 14.90 -2.42 1.36
CA ILE A 576 16.00 -3.40 1.26
C ILE A 576 17.39 -2.73 1.19
N ARG A 577 17.47 -1.48 0.72
CA ARG A 577 18.72 -0.71 0.59
C ARG A 577 19.00 0.16 1.82
N ILE A 578 17.97 0.47 2.63
CA ILE A 578 18.08 1.48 3.70
C ILE A 578 19.12 1.13 4.76
N ASN A 579 19.26 -0.15 5.12
CA ASN A 579 20.21 -0.56 6.15
C ASN A 579 21.66 -0.33 5.69
N GLY A 580 21.95 -0.58 4.41
CA GLY A 580 23.27 -0.31 3.83
C GLY A 580 23.56 1.19 3.78
N PHE A 581 22.57 1.99 3.37
CA PHE A 581 22.65 3.46 3.38
C PHE A 581 22.92 4.00 4.80
N LEU A 582 22.10 3.64 5.79
CA LEU A 582 22.24 4.10 7.16
C LEU A 582 23.57 3.65 7.79
N ALA A 583 24.02 2.42 7.52
CA ALA A 583 25.33 1.98 7.98
C ALA A 583 26.47 2.80 7.36
N GLY A 584 26.34 3.23 6.09
CA GLY A 584 27.30 4.14 5.48
C GLY A 584 27.26 5.54 6.09
N VAL A 585 26.08 6.09 6.39
CA VAL A 585 25.96 7.36 7.11
C VAL A 585 26.54 7.26 8.52
N GLN A 586 26.30 6.15 9.23
CA GLN A 586 26.92 5.89 10.54
C GLN A 586 28.45 5.89 10.45
N LYS A 587 29.05 5.35 9.37
CA LYS A 587 30.50 5.44 9.16
C LYS A 587 30.99 6.87 8.94
N LEU A 588 30.16 7.77 8.41
CA LEU A 588 30.50 9.17 8.23
C LEU A 588 30.34 9.97 9.53
N LEU A 589 29.28 9.70 10.30
CA LEU A 589 28.89 10.51 11.45
C LEU A 589 29.40 9.99 12.80
N ASN A 590 29.59 8.69 12.97
CA ASN A 590 29.99 8.11 14.25
C ASN A 590 31.52 8.11 14.39
N VAL A 591 32.08 9.26 14.79
CA VAL A 591 33.53 9.45 14.98
C VAL A 591 33.97 8.68 16.23
N ASP A 592 35.06 7.93 16.10
CA ASP A 592 35.68 7.11 17.17
C ASP A 592 34.70 6.15 17.87
N GLY A 593 33.64 5.71 17.16
CA GLY A 593 32.67 4.74 17.66
C GLY A 593 31.54 5.32 18.51
N TYR A 594 31.51 6.63 18.75
CA TYR A 594 30.40 7.26 19.45
C TYR A 594 29.17 7.43 18.53
N PRO A 595 27.96 7.04 18.97
CA PRO A 595 26.81 6.93 18.09
C PRO A 595 26.07 8.26 17.90
N VAL A 596 26.61 9.14 17.05
CA VAL A 596 25.91 10.35 16.57
C VAL A 596 24.59 9.97 15.89
N LEU A 597 24.64 8.97 15.00
CA LEU A 597 23.46 8.30 14.45
C LEU A 597 23.37 6.88 15.00
N SER A 598 22.26 6.57 15.65
CA SER A 598 21.96 5.26 16.22
C SER A 598 20.71 4.65 15.59
N ILE A 599 20.74 3.34 15.34
CA ILE A 599 19.62 2.59 14.79
C ILE A 599 19.23 1.51 15.79
N ASP A 600 18.02 1.60 16.35
CA ASP A 600 17.46 0.56 17.21
C ASP A 600 16.66 -0.43 16.35
N ARG A 601 17.16 -1.66 16.27
CA ARG A 601 16.53 -2.74 15.48
C ARG A 601 15.25 -3.29 16.13
N THR A 602 15.12 -3.15 17.45
CA THR A 602 13.95 -3.66 18.20
C THR A 602 12.75 -2.75 17.97
N THR A 603 12.97 -1.44 18.11
CA THR A 603 11.92 -0.43 17.90
C THR A 603 11.85 0.03 16.44
N LYS A 604 12.79 -0.39 15.58
CA LYS A 604 12.94 0.06 14.19
C LYS A 604 12.96 1.59 14.07
N THR A 605 13.77 2.24 14.91
CA THR A 605 13.93 3.70 14.93
C THR A 605 15.36 4.12 14.59
N ALA A 606 15.48 5.28 13.92
CA ALA A 606 16.72 6.01 13.74
C ALA A 606 16.71 7.22 14.67
N LYS A 607 17.82 7.44 15.39
CA LYS A 607 17.98 8.55 16.34
C LYS A 607 19.30 9.28 16.11
N LEU A 608 19.20 10.59 15.95
CA LEU A 608 20.29 11.57 15.84
C LEU A 608 20.53 12.22 17.20
N ASN A 609 21.78 12.21 17.67
CA ASN A 609 22.20 12.89 18.88
C ASN A 609 22.86 14.24 18.52
N PHE A 610 22.09 15.33 18.64
CA PHE A 610 22.56 16.68 18.28
C PHE A 610 23.72 17.18 19.15
N GLU A 611 23.72 16.90 20.45
CA GLU A 611 24.79 17.35 21.35
C GLU A 611 26.12 16.71 20.97
N LEU A 612 26.09 15.41 20.73
CA LEU A 612 27.26 14.66 20.30
C LEU A 612 27.71 15.10 18.89
N LEU A 613 26.76 15.33 17.98
CA LEU A 613 27.06 15.83 16.63
C LEU A 613 27.79 17.18 16.70
N LYS A 614 27.26 18.16 17.46
CA LYS A 614 27.89 19.47 17.59
C LYS A 614 29.29 19.39 18.22
N THR A 615 29.43 18.57 19.25
CA THR A 615 30.70 18.36 19.95
C THR A 615 31.75 17.73 19.02
N GLN A 616 31.40 16.67 18.30
CA GLN A 616 32.36 15.92 17.47
C GLN A 616 32.76 16.68 16.20
N PHE A 617 31.82 17.40 15.59
CA PHE A 617 32.05 18.12 14.33
C PHE A 617 32.43 19.59 14.54
N GLN A 618 32.53 20.05 15.79
CA GLN A 618 32.92 21.41 16.17
C GLN A 618 31.97 22.47 15.59
N LEU A 619 30.66 22.25 15.75
CA LEU A 619 29.57 23.09 15.21
C LEU A 619 28.94 24.01 16.24
#